data_AF-A0A7Y7PCW5-F1
#
_entry.id   AF-A0A7Y7PCW5-F1
#
_cell.length_a   1.000
_cell.length_b   1.000
_cell.length_c   1.000
_cell.angle_alpha   90.00
_cell.angle_beta   90.00
_cell.angle_gamma   90.00
#
_symmetry.space_group_name_H-M   'P 1'
#
loop_
_entity.id
_entity.type
_entity.pdbx_description
1 polymer ?
#
loop_
_entity_poly.entity_id
_entity_poly.type
_entity_poly.pdbx_seq_one_letter_code
_entity_poly.pdbx_strand_id
1 'polypeptide(L)'
;MANYSKVVSVVLFAASLVMAASCTKEASRSTGWEYNNPKNGGFEVVPYKEPITGPGLVFIEGGTFVMGRMSDDPMYEWNNIPRRVTVPSFYMDETEVANIDYVEYLYWLNRVFGTNYPEVYRKALPDTLVWREKLAYNEPLIETYLRHPAYRNYPVVGVSWTQASDYCLWRTDRVNEMLLIKAGILDYDPDQKNENNFNTEAYLAGQYEGLVNKPLRDLNPNGTGERRVRIEDGILLPKYRLPTEAEWEFAAYGLIGNTHFERIVERRIYPWNGTILRTDDKKYYGSFVANFKRGRGDYMGVAGNLNDGAEIPSEVGSYWPNDYGLYNMAGNVSEWVLDIYRPLSYEDVSDFAPFRGNVFKSKVTDAEGYLVPKDSLGRIKYRDVTEEEAAGRFNYRKANNINYLDGDYQSLLDADWAAKNDDPNTTGKMYEYSASSLISDNARVYKGGSWRDPAFFLSPAARRFLDEGKSTNYIGFRCAMGRVGGSTPNRGK
;
A
#
# COMPACT_ATOMS: atom_id res chain seq x y z
N MET A 1 -42.16 -7.51 -60.67
CA MET A 1 -41.22 -8.45 -59.99
C MET A 1 -39.73 -8.20 -60.29
N ALA A 2 -39.33 -7.44 -61.32
CA ALA A 2 -37.90 -7.25 -61.65
C ALA A 2 -37.11 -6.29 -60.74
N ASN A 3 -37.76 -5.34 -60.06
CA ASN A 3 -37.07 -4.37 -59.18
C ASN A 3 -36.75 -4.91 -57.77
N TYR A 4 -37.45 -5.94 -57.30
CA TYR A 4 -37.18 -6.55 -55.99
C TYR A 4 -35.88 -7.37 -56.00
N SER A 5 -35.55 -8.02 -57.12
CA SER A 5 -34.33 -8.81 -57.27
C SER A 5 -33.05 -7.95 -57.15
N LYS A 6 -33.02 -6.76 -57.78
CA LYS A 6 -31.84 -5.88 -57.73
C LYS A 6 -31.59 -5.30 -56.34
N VAL A 7 -32.63 -4.97 -55.59
CA VAL A 7 -32.50 -4.44 -54.21
C VAL A 7 -32.01 -5.52 -53.26
N VAL A 8 -32.52 -6.75 -53.37
CA VAL A 8 -32.06 -7.89 -52.56
C VAL A 8 -30.60 -8.25 -52.87
N SER A 9 -30.17 -8.19 -54.13
CA SER A 9 -28.77 -8.42 -54.52
C SER A 9 -27.82 -7.37 -53.95
N VAL A 10 -28.22 -6.09 -53.93
CA VAL A 10 -27.39 -5.00 -53.37
C VAL A 10 -27.31 -5.09 -51.85
N VAL A 11 -28.40 -5.47 -51.17
CA VAL A 11 -28.41 -5.68 -49.71
C VAL A 11 -27.56 -6.89 -49.32
N LEU A 12 -27.61 -7.99 -50.08
CA LEU A 12 -26.74 -9.17 -49.86
C LEU A 12 -25.26 -8.84 -50.12
N PHE A 13 -24.96 -8.03 -51.13
CA PHE A 13 -23.59 -7.62 -51.44
C PHE A 13 -23.04 -6.66 -50.36
N ALA A 14 -23.85 -5.71 -49.90
CA ALA A 14 -23.51 -4.82 -48.79
C ALA A 14 -23.35 -5.60 -47.47
N ALA A 15 -24.21 -6.58 -47.19
CA ALA A 15 -24.08 -7.46 -46.03
C ALA A 15 -22.80 -8.32 -46.10
N SER A 16 -22.41 -8.80 -47.29
CA SER A 16 -21.15 -9.52 -47.47
C SER A 16 -19.90 -8.63 -47.34
N LEU A 17 -19.99 -7.34 -47.72
CA LEU A 17 -18.92 -6.35 -47.53
C LEU A 17 -18.77 -5.94 -46.05
N VAL A 18 -19.88 -5.83 -45.32
CA VAL A 18 -19.86 -5.58 -43.86
C VAL A 18 -19.33 -6.80 -43.10
N MET A 19 -19.61 -8.03 -43.55
CA MET A 19 -19.01 -9.24 -42.98
C MET A 19 -17.52 -9.41 -43.34
N ALA A 20 -17.07 -8.95 -44.51
CA ALA A 20 -15.66 -8.98 -44.91
C ALA A 20 -14.79 -7.94 -44.17
N ALA A 21 -15.38 -6.84 -43.70
CA ALA A 21 -14.67 -5.82 -42.92
C ALA A 21 -14.47 -6.20 -41.43
N SER A 22 -15.04 -7.33 -40.97
CA SER A 22 -15.07 -7.69 -39.55
C SER A 22 -13.92 -8.59 -39.07
N CYS A 23 -12.90 -8.85 -39.89
CA CYS A 23 -11.74 -9.67 -39.52
C CYS A 23 -10.41 -8.97 -39.84
N THR A 24 -10.25 -7.70 -39.43
CA THR A 24 -8.91 -7.11 -39.34
C THR A 24 -8.23 -7.69 -38.11
N LYS A 25 -7.34 -8.67 -38.30
CA LYS A 25 -6.44 -9.10 -37.23
C LYS A 25 -5.61 -7.90 -36.79
N GLU A 26 -5.52 -7.69 -35.48
CA GLU A 26 -4.70 -6.62 -34.94
C GLU A 26 -3.25 -6.83 -35.35
N ALA A 27 -2.65 -5.80 -35.95
CA ALA A 27 -1.27 -5.81 -36.39
C ALA A 27 -0.50 -4.69 -35.70
N SER A 28 0.80 -4.92 -35.54
CA SER A 28 1.71 -3.96 -34.96
C SER A 28 1.77 -2.69 -35.77
N ARG A 29 1.47 -1.56 -35.12
CA ARG A 29 1.63 -0.24 -35.75
C ARG A 29 3.10 0.05 -36.09
N SER A 30 4.04 -0.41 -35.27
CA SER A 30 5.46 -0.11 -35.44
C SER A 30 6.14 -0.99 -36.48
N THR A 31 5.74 -2.26 -36.58
CA THR A 31 6.44 -3.26 -37.42
C THR A 31 5.58 -3.86 -38.52
N GLY A 32 4.25 -3.68 -38.49
CA GLY A 32 3.31 -4.23 -39.46
C GLY A 32 2.99 -5.72 -39.29
N TRP A 33 3.63 -6.42 -38.35
CA TRP A 33 3.41 -7.85 -38.10
C TRP A 33 2.09 -8.10 -37.36
N GLU A 34 1.34 -9.13 -37.75
CA GLU A 34 0.13 -9.57 -37.05
C GLU A 34 0.42 -10.02 -35.62
N TYR A 35 -0.38 -9.57 -34.66
CA TYR A 35 -0.40 -10.07 -33.30
C TYR A 35 -1.16 -11.41 -33.19
N ASN A 36 -0.87 -12.19 -32.15
CA ASN A 36 -1.56 -13.43 -31.81
C ASN A 36 -1.55 -14.49 -32.94
N ASN A 37 -0.54 -14.46 -33.81
CA ASN A 37 -0.41 -15.41 -34.92
C ASN A 37 0.75 -16.39 -34.64
N PRO A 38 0.47 -17.69 -34.37
CA PRO A 38 1.51 -18.69 -34.16
C PRO A 38 2.51 -18.76 -35.32
N LYS A 39 2.07 -18.57 -36.57
CA LYS A 39 2.97 -18.67 -37.72
C LYS A 39 4.05 -17.59 -37.75
N ASN A 40 3.84 -16.47 -37.07
CA ASN A 40 4.74 -15.33 -37.04
C ASN A 40 5.53 -15.24 -35.71
N GLY A 41 5.81 -16.38 -35.08
CA GLY A 41 6.54 -16.45 -33.81
C GLY A 41 5.67 -16.31 -32.57
N GLY A 42 4.34 -16.19 -32.72
CA GLY A 42 3.41 -16.33 -31.60
C GLY A 42 3.41 -15.18 -30.60
N PHE A 43 3.79 -13.96 -31.00
CA PHE A 43 3.75 -12.80 -30.09
C PHE A 43 2.31 -12.50 -29.67
N GLU A 44 2.04 -12.65 -28.37
CA GLU A 44 0.70 -12.54 -27.81
C GLU A 44 0.43 -11.15 -27.27
N VAL A 45 -0.73 -10.60 -27.61
CA VAL A 45 -1.23 -9.34 -27.08
C VAL A 45 -2.64 -9.59 -26.56
N VAL A 46 -2.80 -9.48 -25.25
CA VAL A 46 -4.10 -9.64 -24.58
C VAL A 46 -4.82 -8.29 -24.58
N PRO A 47 -6.10 -8.23 -24.98
CA PRO A 47 -6.87 -7.00 -24.88
C PRO A 47 -7.04 -6.62 -23.41
N TYR A 48 -6.47 -5.47 -23.02
CA TYR A 48 -6.54 -4.96 -21.67
C TYR A 48 -7.49 -3.77 -21.59
N LYS A 49 -8.49 -3.84 -20.71
CA LYS A 49 -9.43 -2.74 -20.47
C LYS A 49 -8.97 -1.88 -19.31
N GLU A 50 -9.03 -2.43 -18.10
CA GLU A 50 -8.69 -1.77 -16.85
C GLU A 50 -8.32 -2.79 -15.78
N PRO A 51 -7.48 -2.42 -14.81
CA PRO A 51 -7.21 -3.27 -13.65
C PRO A 51 -8.48 -3.38 -12.79
N ILE A 52 -8.77 -4.60 -12.35
CA ILE A 52 -9.79 -4.81 -11.33
C ILE A 52 -9.36 -4.16 -10.01
N THR A 53 -10.32 -3.64 -9.25
CA THR A 53 -10.02 -3.11 -7.92
C THR A 53 -9.92 -4.26 -6.93
N GLY A 54 -8.86 -4.26 -6.11
CA GLY A 54 -8.69 -5.27 -5.08
C GLY A 54 -9.77 -5.20 -3.99
N PRO A 55 -9.98 -6.28 -3.22
CA PRO A 55 -11.00 -6.29 -2.16
C PRO A 55 -10.70 -5.22 -1.09
N GLY A 56 -11.71 -4.42 -0.72
CA GLY A 56 -11.59 -3.39 0.33
C GLY A 56 -10.81 -2.13 -0.07
N LEU A 57 -10.36 -2.05 -1.32
CA LEU A 57 -9.61 -0.91 -1.84
C LEU A 57 -10.53 0.12 -2.51
N VAL A 58 -10.19 1.39 -2.29
CA VAL A 58 -10.78 2.55 -2.93
C VAL A 58 -9.78 3.16 -3.92
N PHE A 59 -10.26 3.59 -5.09
CA PHE A 59 -9.45 4.27 -6.08
C PHE A 59 -9.20 5.73 -5.68
N ILE A 60 -7.94 6.13 -5.61
CA ILE A 60 -7.50 7.49 -5.30
C ILE A 60 -6.92 8.10 -6.59
N GLU A 61 -7.64 9.09 -7.13
CA GLU A 61 -7.19 9.84 -8.30
C GLU A 61 -5.97 10.70 -7.91
N GLY A 62 -4.83 10.38 -8.51
CA GLY A 62 -3.58 11.08 -8.24
C GLY A 62 -3.60 12.52 -8.76
N GLY A 63 -2.82 13.39 -8.12
CA GLY A 63 -2.76 14.79 -8.47
C GLY A 63 -1.69 15.54 -7.68
N THR A 64 -1.65 16.85 -7.90
CA THR A 64 -0.71 17.74 -7.21
C THR A 64 -1.39 18.40 -6.01
N PHE A 65 -0.73 18.40 -4.85
CA PHE A 65 -1.23 19.07 -3.65
C PHE A 65 -0.10 19.75 -2.87
N VAL A 66 -0.49 20.54 -1.86
CA VAL A 66 0.46 21.12 -0.90
C VAL A 66 0.51 20.19 0.32
N MET A 67 1.63 19.49 0.47
CA MET A 67 1.94 18.64 1.61
C MET A 67 2.60 19.47 2.72
N GLY A 68 2.32 19.18 3.97
CA GLY A 68 2.85 19.86 5.14
C GLY A 68 1.85 20.79 5.83
N ARG A 69 2.36 21.56 6.79
CA ARG A 69 1.65 22.38 7.78
C ARG A 69 0.57 23.26 7.16
N MET A 70 -0.67 23.11 7.67
CA MET A 70 -1.81 23.95 7.26
C MET A 70 -2.31 24.91 8.34
N SER A 71 -1.94 24.67 9.60
CA SER A 71 -2.29 25.51 10.76
C SER A 71 -1.03 25.93 11.51
N ASP A 72 -1.18 26.69 12.59
CA ASP A 72 -0.05 26.90 13.49
C ASP A 72 0.44 25.61 14.13
N ASP A 73 1.75 25.52 14.35
CA ASP A 73 2.45 24.43 15.02
C ASP A 73 2.85 24.94 16.41
N PRO A 74 2.08 24.57 17.46
CA PRO A 74 2.39 24.96 18.82
C PRO A 74 3.68 24.31 19.35
N MET A 75 4.16 23.24 18.71
CA MET A 75 5.33 22.49 19.15
C MET A 75 6.63 23.02 18.54
N TYR A 76 6.54 23.92 17.55
CA TYR A 76 7.69 24.53 16.86
C TYR A 76 8.69 23.47 16.37
N GLU A 77 8.21 22.34 15.84
CA GLU A 77 9.06 21.21 15.44
C GLU A 77 9.68 21.42 14.05
N TRP A 78 9.16 22.37 13.25
CA TRP A 78 9.64 22.73 11.89
C TRP A 78 9.85 21.54 10.94
N ASN A 79 9.20 20.40 11.21
CA ASN A 79 9.41 19.13 10.52
C ASN A 79 8.34 18.83 9.44
N ASN A 80 7.48 19.79 9.14
CA ASN A 80 6.34 19.67 8.23
C ASN A 80 6.18 20.91 7.32
N ILE A 81 7.28 21.44 6.78
CA ILE A 81 7.28 22.65 5.96
C ILE A 81 6.40 22.46 4.70
N PRO A 82 5.49 23.41 4.38
CA PRO A 82 4.59 23.26 3.23
C PRO A 82 5.33 23.26 1.90
N ARG A 83 5.10 22.24 1.08
CA ARG A 83 5.62 22.16 -0.29
C ARG A 83 4.63 21.53 -1.25
N ARG A 84 4.83 21.77 -2.54
CA ARG A 84 4.02 21.14 -3.58
C ARG A 84 4.60 19.78 -3.94
N VAL A 85 3.77 18.75 -3.99
CA VAL A 85 4.15 17.40 -4.43
C VAL A 85 3.06 16.82 -5.32
N THR A 86 3.46 15.92 -6.21
CA THR A 86 2.55 15.19 -7.11
C THR A 86 2.53 13.72 -6.72
N VAL A 87 1.35 13.20 -6.44
CA VAL A 87 1.13 11.80 -6.07
C VAL A 87 0.51 11.08 -7.27
N PRO A 88 1.07 9.94 -7.72
CA PRO A 88 0.47 9.15 -8.79
C PRO A 88 -0.85 8.55 -8.32
N SER A 89 -1.69 8.12 -9.25
CA SER A 89 -2.95 7.47 -8.89
C SER A 89 -2.69 6.09 -8.31
N PHE A 90 -3.47 5.71 -7.30
CA PHE A 90 -3.24 4.50 -6.54
C PHE A 90 -4.55 4.02 -5.90
N TYR A 91 -4.46 2.93 -5.16
CA TYR A 91 -5.56 2.39 -4.38
C TYR A 91 -5.16 2.35 -2.91
N MET A 92 -6.12 2.63 -2.02
CA MET A 92 -5.91 2.60 -0.58
C MET A 92 -7.09 1.89 0.09
N ASP A 93 -6.85 1.22 1.21
CA ASP A 93 -7.92 0.60 1.99
C ASP A 93 -8.91 1.65 2.48
N GLU A 94 -10.19 1.31 2.35
CA GLU A 94 -11.32 2.11 2.80
C GLU A 94 -11.22 2.46 4.30
N THR A 95 -10.79 1.49 5.11
CA THR A 95 -10.70 1.59 6.57
C THR A 95 -9.32 1.14 7.08
N GLU A 96 -9.03 1.31 8.37
CA GLU A 96 -7.88 0.63 8.97
C GLU A 96 -8.07 -0.89 8.93
N VAL A 97 -6.96 -1.66 8.98
CA VAL A 97 -7.03 -3.13 9.05
C VAL A 97 -7.70 -3.55 10.36
N ALA A 98 -8.79 -4.30 10.26
CA ALA A 98 -9.54 -4.73 11.43
C ALA A 98 -8.91 -5.95 12.10
N ASN A 99 -9.26 -6.18 13.38
CA ASN A 99 -8.83 -7.36 14.12
C ASN A 99 -9.22 -8.67 13.41
N ILE A 100 -10.40 -8.73 12.78
CA ILE A 100 -10.83 -9.93 12.03
C ILE A 100 -9.89 -10.26 10.87
N ASP A 101 -9.45 -9.26 10.11
CA ASP A 101 -8.57 -9.45 8.95
C ASP A 101 -7.17 -9.89 9.40
N TYR A 102 -6.67 -9.29 10.48
CA TYR A 102 -5.38 -9.69 11.05
C TYR A 102 -5.44 -11.09 11.68
N VAL A 103 -6.55 -11.47 12.30
CA VAL A 103 -6.76 -12.83 12.82
C VAL A 103 -6.87 -13.86 11.69
N GLU A 104 -7.44 -13.50 10.54
CA GLU A 104 -7.39 -14.34 9.32
C GLU A 104 -5.95 -14.60 8.89
N TYR A 105 -5.11 -13.56 8.86
CA TYR A 105 -3.68 -13.68 8.57
C TYR A 105 -2.97 -14.64 9.55
N LEU A 106 -3.20 -14.47 10.85
CA LEU A 106 -2.63 -15.34 11.88
C LEU A 106 -3.10 -16.79 11.74
N TYR A 107 -4.38 -17.00 11.41
CA TYR A 107 -4.93 -18.33 11.17
C TYR A 107 -4.27 -19.00 9.97
N TRP A 108 -4.09 -18.26 8.87
CA TRP A 108 -3.41 -18.75 7.68
C TRP A 108 -1.96 -19.14 7.97
N LEU A 109 -1.21 -18.28 8.69
CA LEU A 109 0.17 -18.58 9.07
C LEU A 109 0.28 -19.84 9.92
N ASN A 110 -0.60 -20.00 10.91
CA ASN A 110 -0.58 -21.18 11.75
C ASN A 110 -0.91 -22.46 10.96
N ARG A 111 -1.84 -22.39 10.00
CA ARG A 111 -2.19 -23.53 9.14
C ARG A 111 -1.03 -23.93 8.22
N VAL A 112 -0.35 -22.96 7.60
CA VAL A 112 0.67 -23.21 6.58
C VAL A 112 2.06 -23.51 7.18
N PHE A 113 2.44 -22.81 8.25
CA PHE A 113 3.78 -22.85 8.82
C PHE A 113 3.83 -23.42 10.25
N GLY A 114 2.71 -23.57 10.95
CA GLY A 114 2.69 -23.85 12.39
C GLY A 114 3.39 -25.14 12.81
N THR A 115 3.46 -26.15 11.92
CA THR A 115 4.13 -27.43 12.24
C THR A 115 5.65 -27.35 12.11
N ASN A 116 6.17 -26.70 11.06
CA ASN A 116 7.60 -26.75 10.72
C ASN A 116 8.34 -25.45 11.06
N TYR A 117 7.66 -24.31 11.02
CA TYR A 117 8.22 -22.96 11.22
C TYR A 117 7.35 -22.13 12.18
N PRO A 118 7.15 -22.57 13.45
CA PRO A 118 6.29 -21.89 14.41
C PRO A 118 6.77 -20.47 14.75
N GLU A 119 8.04 -20.15 14.51
CA GLU A 119 8.62 -18.81 14.67
C GLU A 119 7.98 -17.77 13.75
N VAL A 120 7.54 -18.16 12.55
CA VAL A 120 6.85 -17.24 11.61
C VAL A 120 5.54 -16.76 12.23
N TYR A 121 4.75 -17.69 12.77
CA TYR A 121 3.51 -17.36 13.48
C TYR A 121 3.79 -16.53 14.74
N ARG A 122 4.77 -16.93 15.56
CA ARG A 122 5.12 -16.19 16.79
C ARG A 122 5.58 -14.75 16.52
N LYS A 123 6.35 -14.54 15.44
CA LYS A 123 6.80 -13.20 15.04
C LYS A 123 5.63 -12.33 14.55
N ALA A 124 4.61 -12.92 13.96
CA ALA A 124 3.43 -12.20 13.49
C ALA A 124 2.41 -11.85 14.60
N LEU A 125 2.53 -12.43 15.81
CA LEU A 125 1.62 -12.13 16.90
C LEU A 125 1.75 -10.66 17.35
N PRO A 126 0.64 -9.90 17.41
CA PRO A 126 0.66 -8.57 17.99
C PRO A 126 1.02 -8.63 19.47
N ASP A 127 1.73 -7.61 19.94
CA ASP A 127 1.98 -7.44 21.37
C ASP A 127 0.68 -6.98 22.05
N THR A 128 0.02 -7.89 22.77
CA THR A 128 -1.18 -7.60 23.54
C THR A 128 -0.90 -6.83 24.83
N LEU A 129 0.35 -6.82 25.31
CA LEU A 129 0.73 -6.17 26.57
C LEU A 129 0.79 -4.64 26.45
N VAL A 130 0.69 -4.09 25.23
CA VAL A 130 0.63 -2.64 24.96
C VAL A 130 -0.52 -1.93 25.69
N TRP A 131 -1.53 -2.68 26.13
CA TRP A 131 -2.64 -2.14 26.93
C TRP A 131 -2.26 -1.86 28.39
N ARG A 132 -1.18 -2.47 28.90
CA ARG A 132 -0.73 -2.27 30.29
C ARG A 132 -0.17 -0.88 30.49
N GLU A 133 -0.67 -0.21 31.52
CA GLU A 133 -0.06 1.01 32.06
C GLU A 133 0.26 0.82 33.54
N LYS A 134 1.32 1.49 34.03
CA LYS A 134 1.77 1.36 35.43
C LYS A 134 0.70 1.75 36.46
N LEU A 135 -0.25 2.60 36.06
CA LEU A 135 -1.26 3.22 36.93
C LEU A 135 -2.66 3.18 36.29
N ALA A 136 -3.00 2.14 35.52
CA ALA A 136 -4.35 1.94 34.95
C ALA A 136 -4.77 0.46 34.99
N TYR A 137 -6.07 0.21 35.06
CA TYR A 137 -6.63 -1.15 35.05
C TYR A 137 -7.16 -1.50 33.65
N ASN A 138 -6.26 -1.92 32.77
CA ASN A 138 -6.58 -2.32 31.38
C ASN A 138 -6.37 -3.82 31.12
N GLU A 139 -6.14 -4.62 32.17
CA GLU A 139 -5.88 -6.06 32.05
C GLU A 139 -6.93 -6.81 31.20
N PRO A 140 -8.25 -6.51 31.28
CA PRO A 140 -9.24 -7.18 30.43
C PRO A 140 -8.99 -7.01 28.92
N LEU A 141 -8.43 -5.88 28.47
CA LEU A 141 -8.19 -5.60 27.05
C LEU A 141 -7.07 -6.47 26.46
N ILE A 142 -6.15 -6.95 27.30
CA ILE A 142 -5.04 -7.83 26.89
C ILE A 142 -5.59 -9.14 26.30
N GLU A 143 -6.61 -9.71 26.94
CA GLU A 143 -7.20 -10.98 26.53
C GLU A 143 -8.30 -10.79 25.48
N THR A 144 -9.04 -9.68 25.56
CA THR A 144 -10.27 -9.50 24.79
C THR A 144 -10.08 -8.72 23.49
N TYR A 145 -9.23 -7.69 23.43
CA TYR A 145 -9.23 -6.75 22.29
C TYR A 145 -8.98 -7.43 20.93
N LEU A 146 -7.96 -8.29 20.83
CA LEU A 146 -7.63 -8.95 19.56
C LEU A 146 -8.60 -10.10 19.20
N ARG A 147 -9.17 -10.80 20.19
CA ARG A 147 -9.79 -12.11 20.00
C ARG A 147 -11.30 -12.14 20.23
N HIS A 148 -11.81 -11.24 21.05
CA HIS A 148 -13.21 -11.25 21.45
C HIS A 148 -14.12 -10.79 20.30
N PRO A 149 -15.26 -11.44 20.04
CA PRO A 149 -16.16 -11.07 18.95
C PRO A 149 -16.60 -9.60 18.93
N ALA A 150 -16.72 -8.98 20.11
CA ALA A 150 -17.11 -7.57 20.24
C ALA A 150 -16.11 -6.59 19.59
N TYR A 151 -14.83 -6.98 19.48
CA TYR A 151 -13.77 -6.13 18.92
C TYR A 151 -13.33 -6.54 17.52
N ARG A 152 -14.09 -7.40 16.83
CA ARG A 152 -13.72 -7.93 15.49
C ARG A 152 -13.52 -6.83 14.46
N ASN A 153 -14.38 -5.81 14.47
CA ASN A 153 -14.38 -4.70 13.53
C ASN A 153 -13.56 -3.51 14.02
N TYR A 154 -12.81 -3.65 15.11
CA TYR A 154 -11.94 -2.59 15.64
C TYR A 154 -10.57 -2.68 14.97
N PRO A 155 -9.83 -1.57 14.86
CA PRO A 155 -8.52 -1.58 14.22
C PRO A 155 -7.54 -2.44 15.00
N VAL A 156 -6.69 -3.17 14.29
CA VAL A 156 -5.62 -3.93 14.91
C VAL A 156 -4.58 -2.97 15.49
N VAL A 157 -4.18 -3.23 16.74
CA VAL A 157 -3.12 -2.49 17.45
C VAL A 157 -2.14 -3.48 18.08
N GLY A 158 -1.03 -2.97 18.63
CA GLY A 158 0.05 -3.83 19.12
C GLY A 158 0.90 -4.41 18.00
N VAL A 159 0.80 -3.84 16.79
CA VAL A 159 1.55 -4.25 15.61
C VAL A 159 2.72 -3.32 15.32
N SER A 160 3.86 -3.90 14.96
CA SER A 160 5.04 -3.17 14.51
C SER A 160 4.95 -2.84 13.01
N TRP A 161 5.80 -1.93 12.54
CA TRP A 161 5.89 -1.61 11.11
C TRP A 161 6.30 -2.82 10.27
N THR A 162 7.19 -3.67 10.81
CA THR A 162 7.62 -4.90 10.16
C THR A 162 6.48 -5.92 10.04
N GLN A 163 5.65 -6.06 11.07
CA GLN A 163 4.45 -6.91 11.05
C GLN A 163 3.40 -6.40 10.05
N ALA A 164 3.16 -5.08 10.03
CA ALA A 164 2.25 -4.45 9.07
C ALA A 164 2.72 -4.66 7.61
N SER A 165 4.03 -4.55 7.37
CA SER A 165 4.63 -4.80 6.05
C SER A 165 4.51 -6.28 5.63
N ASP A 166 4.75 -7.21 6.55
CA ASP A 166 4.60 -8.66 6.30
C ASP A 166 3.13 -9.03 5.99
N TYR A 167 2.16 -8.38 6.66
CA TYR A 167 0.73 -8.52 6.34
C TYR A 167 0.41 -8.07 4.91
N CYS A 168 0.95 -6.94 4.46
CA CYS A 168 0.76 -6.46 3.08
C CYS A 168 1.29 -7.46 2.04
N LEU A 169 2.45 -8.07 2.30
CA LEU A 169 3.01 -9.11 1.44
C LEU A 169 2.11 -10.35 1.39
N TRP A 170 1.63 -10.81 2.55
CA TRP A 170 0.67 -11.92 2.63
C TRP A 170 -0.62 -11.64 1.85
N ARG A 171 -1.19 -10.44 2.02
CA ARG A 171 -2.41 -10.03 1.31
C ARG A 171 -2.21 -10.03 -0.21
N THR A 172 -1.04 -9.62 -0.68
CA THR A 172 -0.68 -9.70 -2.10
C THR A 172 -0.80 -11.13 -2.62
N ASP A 173 -0.17 -12.07 -1.92
CA ASP A 173 -0.16 -13.47 -2.34
C ASP A 173 -1.57 -14.06 -2.30
N ARG A 174 -2.33 -13.83 -1.25
CA ARG A 174 -3.71 -14.35 -1.11
C ARG A 174 -4.68 -13.80 -2.13
N VAL A 175 -4.62 -12.50 -2.43
CA VAL A 175 -5.50 -11.89 -3.42
C VAL A 175 -5.15 -12.41 -4.81
N ASN A 176 -3.87 -12.45 -5.18
CA ASN A 176 -3.45 -12.95 -6.49
C ASN A 176 -3.76 -14.44 -6.69
N GLU A 177 -3.60 -15.26 -5.65
CA GLU A 177 -4.03 -16.66 -5.66
C GLU A 177 -5.53 -16.79 -5.95
N MET A 178 -6.35 -16.01 -5.23
CA MET A 178 -7.81 -16.01 -5.43
C MET A 178 -8.20 -15.53 -6.84
N LEU A 179 -7.45 -14.60 -7.43
CA LEU A 179 -7.68 -14.16 -8.81
C LEU A 179 -7.37 -15.26 -9.82
N LEU A 180 -6.28 -16.00 -9.64
CA LEU A 180 -5.95 -17.15 -10.48
C LEU A 180 -6.99 -18.28 -10.37
N ILE A 181 -7.51 -18.52 -9.15
CA ILE A 181 -8.58 -19.49 -8.91
C ILE A 181 -9.88 -19.03 -9.58
N LYS A 182 -10.28 -17.77 -9.42
CA LYS A 182 -11.47 -17.20 -10.07
C LYS A 182 -11.38 -17.21 -11.59
N ALA A 183 -10.17 -17.07 -12.14
CA ALA A 183 -9.90 -17.19 -13.57
C ALA A 183 -9.87 -18.65 -14.07
N GLY A 184 -9.96 -19.64 -13.17
CA GLY A 184 -9.97 -21.07 -13.52
C GLY A 184 -8.61 -21.64 -13.91
N ILE A 185 -7.52 -20.95 -13.55
CA ILE A 185 -6.15 -21.34 -13.90
C ILE A 185 -5.57 -22.28 -12.85
N LEU A 186 -5.78 -21.94 -11.57
CA LEU A 186 -5.42 -22.78 -10.42
C LEU A 186 -6.68 -23.33 -9.75
N ASP A 187 -6.58 -24.53 -9.21
CA ASP A 187 -7.60 -25.07 -8.31
C ASP A 187 -7.30 -24.69 -6.85
N TYR A 188 -8.35 -24.69 -6.03
CA TYR A 188 -8.23 -24.42 -4.60
C TYR A 188 -7.48 -25.56 -3.90
N ASP A 189 -6.34 -25.24 -3.31
CA ASP A 189 -5.52 -26.19 -2.55
C ASP A 189 -5.65 -25.94 -1.03
N PRO A 190 -6.39 -26.78 -0.29
CA PRO A 190 -6.48 -26.67 1.17
C PRO A 190 -5.22 -27.15 1.90
N ASP A 191 -4.34 -27.91 1.25
CA ASP A 191 -3.21 -28.63 1.87
C ASP A 191 -1.85 -27.93 1.71
N GLN A 192 -1.86 -26.64 1.34
CA GLN A 192 -0.67 -25.78 1.29
C GLN A 192 0.11 -25.80 2.60
N LYS A 193 1.39 -26.20 2.53
CA LYS A 193 2.33 -26.24 3.67
C LYS A 193 3.71 -25.74 3.26
N ASN A 194 4.35 -24.97 4.15
CA ASN A 194 5.73 -24.51 4.01
C ASN A 194 5.99 -23.89 2.63
N GLU A 195 7.06 -24.29 1.95
CA GLU A 195 7.46 -23.83 0.61
C GLU A 195 6.43 -24.07 -0.50
N ASN A 196 5.43 -24.93 -0.27
CA ASN A 196 4.36 -25.23 -1.21
C ASN A 196 3.15 -24.29 -1.04
N ASN A 197 3.30 -23.20 -0.30
CA ASN A 197 2.33 -22.12 -0.33
C ASN A 197 2.44 -21.30 -1.62
N PHE A 198 1.35 -20.63 -1.98
CA PHE A 198 1.35 -19.71 -3.10
C PHE A 198 2.11 -18.43 -2.76
N ASN A 199 3.09 -18.09 -3.60
CA ASN A 199 3.75 -16.78 -3.60
C ASN A 199 3.76 -16.22 -5.02
N THR A 200 3.33 -14.97 -5.18
CA THR A 200 3.15 -14.32 -6.49
C THR A 200 4.45 -14.29 -7.28
N GLU A 201 5.57 -13.98 -6.62
CA GLU A 201 6.87 -13.87 -7.30
C GLU A 201 7.47 -15.22 -7.63
N ALA A 202 7.30 -16.21 -6.75
CA ALA A 202 7.72 -17.58 -7.02
C ALA A 202 6.94 -18.19 -8.19
N TYR A 203 5.64 -17.90 -8.28
CA TYR A 203 4.80 -18.30 -9.40
C TYR A 203 5.25 -17.66 -10.71
N LEU A 204 5.48 -16.34 -10.72
CA LEU A 204 5.99 -15.62 -11.89
C LEU A 204 7.41 -16.04 -12.29
N ALA A 205 8.22 -16.50 -11.34
CA ALA A 205 9.55 -17.07 -11.59
C ALA A 205 9.52 -18.53 -12.06
N GLY A 206 8.34 -19.17 -12.14
CA GLY A 206 8.20 -20.58 -12.51
C GLY A 206 8.55 -21.58 -11.40
N GLN A 207 8.83 -21.12 -10.17
CA GLN A 207 9.24 -21.96 -9.04
C GLN A 207 8.05 -22.45 -8.17
N TYR A 208 6.83 -22.13 -8.58
CA TYR A 208 5.59 -22.63 -7.96
C TYR A 208 4.68 -23.21 -9.03
N GLU A 209 4.34 -24.50 -8.92
CA GLU A 209 3.50 -25.19 -9.91
C GLU A 209 2.05 -25.36 -9.43
N GLY A 210 1.80 -25.51 -8.12
CA GLY A 210 0.46 -25.61 -7.55
C GLY A 210 -0.41 -26.72 -8.18
N LEU A 211 -1.72 -26.68 -7.90
CA LEU A 211 -2.71 -27.50 -8.61
C LEU A 211 -3.23 -26.71 -9.81
N VAL A 212 -2.70 -27.01 -11.00
CA VAL A 212 -3.11 -26.36 -12.25
C VAL A 212 -4.38 -27.02 -12.79
N ASN A 213 -5.41 -26.22 -13.10
CA ASN A 213 -6.64 -26.69 -13.73
C ASN A 213 -6.57 -26.53 -15.25
N LYS A 214 -6.60 -25.27 -15.72
CA LYS A 214 -6.50 -24.92 -17.14
C LYS A 214 -5.38 -23.91 -17.36
N PRO A 215 -4.20 -24.36 -17.81
CA PRO A 215 -3.15 -23.43 -18.20
C PRO A 215 -3.59 -22.59 -19.41
N LEU A 216 -2.99 -21.41 -19.56
CA LEU A 216 -3.26 -20.56 -20.71
C LEU A 216 -2.64 -21.18 -21.95
N ARG A 217 -3.24 -20.96 -23.12
CA ARG A 217 -2.67 -21.43 -24.39
C ARG A 217 -1.39 -20.67 -24.69
N ASP A 218 -0.34 -21.39 -25.08
CA ASP A 218 0.88 -20.82 -25.62
C ASP A 218 0.81 -20.78 -27.16
N LEU A 219 0.94 -19.60 -27.75
CA LEU A 219 1.00 -19.41 -29.20
C LEU A 219 2.42 -19.52 -29.76
N ASN A 220 3.44 -19.76 -28.92
CA ASN A 220 4.80 -20.01 -29.36
C ASN A 220 4.90 -21.30 -30.20
N PRO A 221 5.42 -21.26 -31.44
CA PRO A 221 5.59 -22.44 -32.30
C PRO A 221 6.46 -23.55 -31.71
N ASN A 222 7.40 -23.19 -30.84
CA ASN A 222 8.33 -24.12 -30.21
C ASN A 222 7.91 -24.49 -28.77
N GLY A 223 6.77 -23.97 -28.30
CA GLY A 223 6.25 -24.23 -26.96
C GLY A 223 5.51 -25.55 -26.84
N THR A 224 5.12 -25.90 -25.63
CA THR A 224 4.31 -27.09 -25.30
C THR A 224 2.82 -26.89 -25.63
N GLY A 225 2.42 -25.71 -26.09
CA GLY A 225 1.02 -25.31 -26.34
C GLY A 225 0.29 -24.77 -25.11
N GLU A 226 0.94 -24.81 -23.94
CA GLU A 226 0.41 -24.33 -22.65
C GLU A 226 1.46 -23.48 -21.92
N ARG A 227 1.03 -22.40 -21.27
CA ARG A 227 1.88 -21.48 -20.52
C ARG A 227 1.24 -21.01 -19.22
N ARG A 228 2.09 -20.50 -18.33
CA ARG A 228 1.69 -19.83 -17.10
C ARG A 228 1.21 -18.40 -17.37
N VAL A 229 0.49 -17.85 -16.41
CA VAL A 229 0.16 -16.42 -16.40
C VAL A 229 1.43 -15.61 -16.22
N ARG A 230 1.55 -14.56 -17.03
CA ARG A 230 2.60 -13.57 -16.92
C ARG A 230 2.01 -12.23 -16.51
N ILE A 231 2.86 -11.27 -16.17
CA ILE A 231 2.40 -9.91 -15.80
C ILE A 231 1.66 -9.26 -16.99
N GLU A 232 2.07 -9.56 -18.21
CA GLU A 232 1.51 -9.01 -19.46
C GLU A 232 0.05 -9.42 -19.70
N ASP A 233 -0.44 -10.48 -19.04
CA ASP A 233 -1.83 -10.91 -19.17
C ASP A 233 -2.80 -10.00 -18.40
N GLY A 234 -2.30 -9.15 -17.50
CA GLY A 234 -3.10 -8.18 -16.74
C GLY A 234 -4.08 -8.81 -15.74
N ILE A 235 -3.94 -10.10 -15.43
CA ILE A 235 -4.78 -10.83 -14.46
C ILE A 235 -4.35 -10.54 -13.02
N LEU A 236 -3.04 -10.48 -12.79
CA LEU A 236 -2.46 -10.29 -11.46
C LEU A 236 -2.46 -8.81 -11.07
N LEU A 237 -2.68 -8.56 -9.77
CA LEU A 237 -2.59 -7.23 -9.20
C LEU A 237 -1.17 -6.91 -8.71
N PRO A 238 -0.79 -5.62 -8.69
CA PRO A 238 0.43 -5.17 -8.05
C PRO A 238 0.48 -5.53 -6.56
N LYS A 239 1.67 -5.42 -5.98
CA LYS A 239 1.87 -5.70 -4.56
C LYS A 239 1.15 -4.68 -3.68
N TYR A 240 0.49 -5.18 -2.65
CA TYR A 240 0.06 -4.38 -1.51
C TYR A 240 1.28 -3.99 -0.68
N ARG A 241 1.24 -2.78 -0.13
CA ARG A 241 2.26 -2.21 0.74
C ARG A 241 1.63 -1.22 1.70
N LEU A 242 2.40 -0.70 2.65
CA LEU A 242 2.00 0.51 3.36
C LEU A 242 2.00 1.71 2.39
N PRO A 243 1.11 2.70 2.57
CA PRO A 243 1.14 3.93 1.80
C PRO A 243 2.43 4.70 2.10
N THR A 244 2.91 5.49 1.14
CA THR A 244 3.93 6.50 1.45
C THR A 244 3.31 7.61 2.29
N GLU A 245 4.12 8.39 2.99
CA GLU A 245 3.64 9.52 3.78
C GLU A 245 2.84 10.50 2.93
N ALA A 246 3.32 10.79 1.73
CA ALA A 246 2.64 11.70 0.81
C ALA A 246 1.35 11.13 0.23
N GLU A 247 1.31 9.82 -0.07
CA GLU A 247 0.08 9.15 -0.47
C GLU A 247 -0.96 9.20 0.65
N TRP A 248 -0.55 8.94 1.89
CA TRP A 248 -1.42 8.97 3.05
C TRP A 248 -1.99 10.37 3.28
N GLU A 249 -1.13 11.40 3.27
CA GLU A 249 -1.56 12.78 3.49
C GLU A 249 -2.45 13.31 2.37
N PHE A 250 -2.14 12.98 1.11
CA PHE A 250 -2.97 13.31 -0.04
C PHE A 250 -4.36 12.67 0.06
N ALA A 251 -4.39 11.38 0.39
CA ALA A 251 -5.62 10.63 0.56
C ALA A 251 -6.45 11.17 1.72
N ALA A 252 -5.82 11.53 2.84
CA ALA A 252 -6.49 12.06 4.02
C ALA A 252 -7.22 13.38 3.73
N TYR A 253 -6.60 14.33 3.02
CA TYR A 253 -7.23 15.61 2.72
C TYR A 253 -8.47 15.50 1.82
N GLY A 254 -8.59 14.43 1.01
CA GLY A 254 -9.79 14.23 0.19
C GLY A 254 -10.06 15.38 -0.77
N LEU A 255 -9.08 15.81 -1.57
CA LEU A 255 -9.16 17.11 -2.26
C LEU A 255 -10.21 17.20 -3.38
N ILE A 256 -10.75 16.08 -3.88
CA ILE A 256 -11.69 16.06 -5.03
C ILE A 256 -12.88 16.99 -4.82
N GLY A 257 -13.56 16.94 -3.66
CA GLY A 257 -14.77 17.73 -3.43
C GLY A 257 -14.49 19.23 -3.22
N ASN A 258 -13.22 19.63 -3.08
CA ASN A 258 -12.81 21.02 -2.85
C ASN A 258 -12.04 21.62 -4.04
N THR A 259 -11.98 20.90 -5.16
CA THR A 259 -11.36 21.41 -6.39
C THR A 259 -12.38 22.12 -7.26
N HIS A 260 -12.05 23.32 -7.72
CA HIS A 260 -12.79 24.07 -8.75
C HIS A 260 -11.82 24.48 -9.85
N PHE A 261 -12.02 23.95 -11.07
CA PHE A 261 -11.17 24.21 -12.23
C PHE A 261 -9.66 24.06 -11.91
N GLU A 262 -9.28 22.92 -11.30
CA GLU A 262 -7.90 22.60 -10.88
C GLU A 262 -7.34 23.45 -9.72
N ARG A 263 -8.17 24.30 -9.11
CA ARG A 263 -7.78 25.13 -7.95
C ARG A 263 -8.41 24.58 -6.69
N ILE A 264 -7.59 24.40 -5.66
CA ILE A 264 -8.06 24.13 -4.30
C ILE A 264 -8.45 25.48 -3.70
N VAL A 265 -9.74 25.68 -3.48
CA VAL A 265 -10.29 26.99 -3.05
C VAL A 265 -10.03 27.21 -1.56
N GLU A 266 -10.13 26.15 -0.76
CA GLU A 266 -9.92 26.19 0.69
C GLU A 266 -8.89 25.15 1.14
N ARG A 267 -8.04 25.51 2.09
CA ARG A 267 -7.12 24.54 2.72
C ARG A 267 -7.84 23.88 3.89
N ARG A 268 -7.85 22.55 3.93
CA ARG A 268 -8.49 21.78 5.01
C ARG A 268 -7.49 21.53 6.15
N ILE A 269 -7.90 21.71 7.39
CA ILE A 269 -7.05 21.34 8.55
C ILE A 269 -7.19 19.85 8.86
N TYR A 270 -8.38 19.31 8.65
CA TYR A 270 -8.78 17.92 8.90
C TYR A 270 -9.27 17.23 7.61
N PRO A 271 -9.48 15.91 7.59
CA PRO A 271 -10.01 15.16 6.44
C PRO A 271 -11.42 15.56 5.95
N TRP A 272 -12.09 16.52 6.59
CA TRP A 272 -13.42 17.01 6.25
C TRP A 272 -13.43 18.52 6.00
N ASN A 273 -14.55 19.04 5.49
CA ASN A 273 -14.73 20.46 5.27
C ASN A 273 -14.92 21.23 6.58
N GLY A 274 -14.32 22.43 6.65
CA GLY A 274 -14.38 23.30 7.82
C GLY A 274 -13.22 23.08 8.80
N THR A 275 -13.25 23.84 9.88
CA THR A 275 -12.17 23.88 10.90
C THR A 275 -12.60 23.28 12.24
N ILE A 276 -13.87 22.89 12.37
CA ILE A 276 -14.45 22.37 13.61
C ILE A 276 -14.45 20.85 13.60
N LEU A 277 -14.28 20.26 14.78
CA LEU A 277 -14.33 18.80 15.01
C LEU A 277 -15.75 18.27 15.22
N ARG A 278 -16.75 19.15 15.15
CA ARG A 278 -18.15 18.83 15.43
C ARG A 278 -18.99 19.00 14.19
N THR A 279 -20.00 18.15 14.05
CA THR A 279 -20.96 18.25 12.96
C THR A 279 -22.11 19.21 13.31
N ASP A 280 -22.59 19.92 12.29
CA ASP A 280 -23.80 20.72 12.31
C ASP A 280 -25.04 19.97 11.77
N ASP A 281 -24.88 18.68 11.45
CA ASP A 281 -25.98 17.82 11.01
C ASP A 281 -27.09 17.73 12.08
N LYS A 282 -28.34 17.90 11.64
CA LYS A 282 -29.50 17.98 12.54
C LYS A 282 -29.67 16.74 13.42
N LYS A 283 -29.27 15.56 12.96
CA LYS A 283 -29.41 14.30 13.69
C LYS A 283 -28.29 14.11 14.72
N TYR A 284 -27.10 14.61 14.42
CA TYR A 284 -25.88 14.42 15.23
C TYR A 284 -25.30 15.74 15.74
N TYR A 285 -26.15 16.76 15.90
CA TYR A 285 -25.72 18.14 16.12
C TYR A 285 -24.80 18.26 17.34
N GLY A 286 -23.59 18.77 17.11
CA GLY A 286 -22.59 18.98 18.17
C GLY A 286 -21.79 17.73 18.58
N SER A 287 -22.07 16.56 18.01
CA SER A 287 -21.25 15.36 18.16
C SER A 287 -19.92 15.52 17.44
N PHE A 288 -18.89 14.85 17.94
CA PHE A 288 -17.58 14.82 17.27
C PHE A 288 -17.61 13.88 16.05
N VAL A 289 -16.82 14.22 15.04
CA VAL A 289 -16.73 13.46 13.77
C VAL A 289 -15.48 12.56 13.70
N ALA A 290 -14.77 12.41 14.81
CA ALA A 290 -13.58 11.59 14.95
C ALA A 290 -13.44 11.11 16.40
N ASN A 291 -12.76 9.97 16.59
CA ASN A 291 -12.38 9.44 17.89
C ASN A 291 -11.03 10.02 18.33
N PHE A 292 -11.00 10.82 19.40
CA PHE A 292 -9.76 11.45 19.87
C PHE A 292 -9.86 11.90 21.33
N LYS A 293 -8.70 12.15 21.94
CA LYS A 293 -8.65 12.61 23.32
C LYS A 293 -8.87 14.11 23.41
N ARG A 294 -9.97 14.54 24.02
CA ARG A 294 -10.25 15.98 24.24
C ARG A 294 -9.30 16.63 25.23
N GLY A 295 -8.94 15.92 26.29
CA GLY A 295 -8.15 16.48 27.37
C GLY A 295 -7.78 15.46 28.43
N ARG A 296 -7.11 15.93 29.49
CA ARG A 296 -6.70 15.06 30.58
C ARG A 296 -7.93 14.48 31.30
N GLY A 297 -8.12 13.17 31.18
CA GLY A 297 -9.21 12.43 31.82
C GLY A 297 -10.53 12.41 31.05
N ASP A 298 -10.61 13.07 29.89
CA ASP A 298 -11.81 13.06 29.03
C ASP A 298 -11.48 12.36 27.69
N TYR A 299 -11.87 11.08 27.61
CA TYR A 299 -11.73 10.24 26.42
C TYR A 299 -13.04 10.03 25.66
N MET A 300 -14.20 10.15 26.30
CA MET A 300 -15.51 9.86 25.68
C MET A 300 -16.65 10.75 26.20
N GLY A 301 -16.35 11.77 27.00
CA GLY A 301 -17.35 12.67 27.57
C GLY A 301 -17.99 12.15 28.87
N VAL A 302 -19.23 12.57 29.12
CA VAL A 302 -19.96 12.27 30.36
C VAL A 302 -21.04 11.23 30.05
N ALA A 303 -21.25 10.30 30.98
CA ALA A 303 -22.27 9.26 30.85
C ALA A 303 -23.65 9.86 30.50
N GLY A 304 -24.35 9.21 29.56
CA GLY A 304 -25.64 9.67 29.03
C GLY A 304 -25.55 10.65 27.87
N ASN A 305 -24.39 11.26 27.63
CA ASN A 305 -24.11 12.06 26.44
C ASN A 305 -22.63 11.94 26.06
N LEU A 306 -22.24 10.74 25.59
CA LEU A 306 -20.88 10.50 25.11
C LEU A 306 -20.61 11.38 23.89
N ASN A 307 -19.40 11.91 23.80
CA ASN A 307 -19.08 13.00 22.89
C ASN A 307 -18.72 12.52 21.46
N ASP A 308 -17.81 11.56 21.35
CA ASP A 308 -17.41 10.79 20.17
C ASP A 308 -17.92 9.34 20.26
N GLY A 309 -18.20 8.86 21.48
CA GLY A 309 -18.82 7.57 21.73
C GLY A 309 -17.84 6.41 21.91
N ALA A 310 -16.53 6.69 22.04
CA ALA A 310 -15.51 5.65 22.13
C ALA A 310 -14.43 5.97 23.18
N GLU A 311 -14.22 5.07 24.14
CA GLU A 311 -13.22 5.20 25.21
C GLU A 311 -11.82 4.68 24.83
N ILE A 312 -11.78 3.85 23.79
CA ILE A 312 -10.62 3.25 23.14
C ILE A 312 -10.84 3.40 21.61
N PRO A 313 -10.10 2.76 20.69
CA PRO A 313 -10.49 2.77 19.28
C PRO A 313 -11.96 2.37 19.10
N SER A 314 -12.63 2.90 18.08
CA SER A 314 -13.96 2.53 17.63
C SER A 314 -13.85 1.56 16.45
N GLU A 315 -14.99 1.00 16.00
CA GLU A 315 -15.03 0.21 14.78
C GLU A 315 -14.48 0.98 13.57
N VAL A 316 -13.76 0.29 12.67
CA VAL A 316 -13.04 0.89 11.54
C VAL A 316 -13.97 1.59 10.52
N GLY A 317 -15.26 1.28 10.53
CA GLY A 317 -16.29 1.95 9.71
C GLY A 317 -17.07 3.05 10.46
N SER A 318 -16.60 3.47 11.63
CA SER A 318 -17.22 4.55 12.41
C SER A 318 -16.98 5.91 11.76
N TYR A 319 -17.83 6.90 12.10
CA TYR A 319 -17.76 8.26 11.59
C TYR A 319 -17.96 8.36 10.07
N TRP A 320 -17.74 9.53 9.50
CA TRP A 320 -18.00 9.79 8.09
C TRP A 320 -16.74 9.60 7.26
N PRO A 321 -16.85 8.99 6.07
CA PRO A 321 -15.72 8.92 5.16
C PRO A 321 -15.39 10.31 4.60
N ASN A 322 -14.14 10.49 4.19
CA ASN A 322 -13.73 11.66 3.41
C ASN A 322 -14.20 11.58 1.95
N ASP A 323 -13.85 12.59 1.14
CA ASP A 323 -14.29 12.71 -0.26
C ASP A 323 -13.93 11.52 -1.17
N TYR A 324 -12.91 10.74 -0.80
CA TYR A 324 -12.55 9.52 -1.52
C TYR A 324 -13.35 8.31 -1.07
N GLY A 325 -13.96 8.35 0.12
CA GLY A 325 -14.59 7.20 0.76
C GLY A 325 -13.75 6.59 1.89
N LEU A 326 -12.69 7.27 2.35
CA LEU A 326 -11.79 6.73 3.39
C LEU A 326 -12.29 7.09 4.78
N TYR A 327 -12.42 6.10 5.65
CA TYR A 327 -12.84 6.25 7.04
C TYR A 327 -11.63 6.48 7.96
N ASN A 328 -11.88 7.16 9.08
CA ASN A 328 -10.92 7.35 10.18
C ASN A 328 -9.53 7.88 9.78
N MET A 329 -9.42 8.68 8.72
CA MET A 329 -8.16 9.34 8.36
C MET A 329 -7.69 10.37 9.41
N ALA A 330 -8.50 10.63 10.44
CA ALA A 330 -8.18 11.45 11.59
C ALA A 330 -8.75 10.81 12.86
N GLY A 331 -7.86 10.42 13.77
CA GLY A 331 -8.21 9.81 15.05
C GLY A 331 -8.27 8.30 14.98
N ASN A 332 -8.99 7.70 15.93
CA ASN A 332 -9.09 6.25 16.09
C ASN A 332 -7.74 5.58 16.38
N VAL A 333 -6.95 5.22 15.37
CA VAL A 333 -5.56 4.80 15.53
C VAL A 333 -4.67 5.58 14.57
N SER A 334 -3.44 5.83 15.01
CA SER A 334 -2.41 6.30 14.10
C SER A 334 -1.98 5.19 13.17
N GLU A 335 -1.48 5.52 11.99
CA GLU A 335 -1.20 4.55 10.96
C GLU A 335 0.25 4.58 10.53
N TRP A 336 0.88 3.40 10.50
CA TRP A 336 2.20 3.22 9.90
C TRP A 336 2.19 3.57 8.42
N VAL A 337 3.18 4.37 7.99
CA VAL A 337 3.48 4.61 6.57
C VAL A 337 4.85 4.03 6.20
N LEU A 338 5.15 3.95 4.91
CA LEU A 338 6.37 3.31 4.41
C LEU A 338 7.66 4.10 4.78
N ASP A 339 7.53 5.42 4.89
CA ASP A 339 8.64 6.36 4.97
C ASP A 339 9.46 6.28 6.25
N ILE A 340 10.76 6.51 6.09
CA ILE A 340 11.70 6.72 7.19
C ILE A 340 11.64 8.17 7.61
N TYR A 341 11.56 8.40 8.91
CA TYR A 341 11.49 9.73 9.46
C TYR A 341 12.85 10.42 9.36
N ARG A 342 12.82 11.61 8.75
CA ARG A 342 13.83 12.65 8.89
C ARG A 342 13.18 14.02 9.03
N PRO A 343 13.73 14.92 9.86
CA PRO A 343 13.23 16.28 9.99
C PRO A 343 13.21 17.04 8.67
N LEU A 344 14.28 16.92 7.87
CA LEU A 344 14.47 17.69 6.63
C LEU A 344 13.99 16.97 5.37
N SER A 345 13.25 15.86 5.50
CA SER A 345 12.71 15.14 4.33
C SER A 345 11.97 16.04 3.34
N TYR A 346 11.30 17.09 3.83
CA TYR A 346 10.56 18.03 2.98
C TYR A 346 11.44 18.89 2.08
N GLU A 347 12.74 19.01 2.32
CA GLU A 347 13.62 19.77 1.43
C GLU A 347 14.27 18.86 0.38
N ASP A 348 14.52 17.60 0.73
CA ASP A 348 15.36 16.69 -0.07
C ASP A 348 14.58 15.79 -1.05
N VAL A 349 13.31 15.48 -0.76
CA VAL A 349 12.57 14.49 -1.55
C VAL A 349 12.13 15.02 -2.92
N SER A 350 11.93 14.08 -3.86
CA SER A 350 11.42 14.35 -5.20
C SER A 350 10.03 15.01 -5.20
N ASP A 351 9.77 15.90 -6.17
CA ASP A 351 8.45 16.51 -6.37
C ASP A 351 7.39 15.51 -6.85
N PHE A 352 7.82 14.44 -7.52
CA PHE A 352 6.94 13.37 -8.00
C PHE A 352 7.12 12.12 -7.14
N ALA A 353 6.01 11.61 -6.60
CA ALA A 353 5.95 10.44 -5.73
C ALA A 353 7.03 10.45 -4.63
N PRO A 354 7.08 11.50 -3.77
CA PRO A 354 8.08 11.59 -2.70
C PRO A 354 8.01 10.36 -1.79
N PHE A 355 9.18 9.79 -1.53
CA PHE A 355 9.36 8.64 -0.65
C PHE A 355 10.80 8.62 -0.11
N ARG A 356 10.95 8.40 1.20
CA ARG A 356 12.26 8.15 1.84
C ARG A 356 12.30 6.74 2.42
N GLY A 357 13.29 5.95 2.00
CA GLY A 357 13.45 4.56 2.43
C GLY A 357 13.86 3.60 1.32
N ASN A 358 14.43 4.12 0.23
CA ASN A 358 14.80 3.32 -0.94
C ASN A 358 15.98 2.39 -0.63
N VAL A 359 15.73 1.09 -0.76
CA VAL A 359 16.76 0.04 -0.79
C VAL A 359 16.60 -0.75 -2.08
N PHE A 360 17.57 -0.62 -2.98
CA PHE A 360 17.52 -1.29 -4.27
C PHE A 360 18.04 -2.73 -4.16
N LYS A 361 17.17 -3.68 -4.48
CA LYS A 361 17.44 -5.12 -4.41
C LYS A 361 17.31 -5.78 -5.77
N SER A 362 18.13 -6.77 -6.03
CA SER A 362 18.08 -7.66 -7.19
C SER A 362 17.77 -9.10 -6.75
N LYS A 363 17.14 -9.88 -7.64
CA LYS A 363 16.89 -11.31 -7.39
C LYS A 363 18.24 -12.04 -7.38
N VAL A 364 18.41 -12.99 -6.46
CA VAL A 364 19.65 -13.79 -6.40
C VAL A 364 19.68 -14.77 -7.58
N THR A 365 20.74 -14.69 -8.37
CA THR A 365 21.03 -15.60 -9.48
C THR A 365 22.24 -16.48 -9.17
N ASP A 366 22.31 -17.66 -9.77
CA ASP A 366 23.50 -18.51 -9.77
C ASP A 366 24.60 -17.98 -10.71
N ALA A 367 25.71 -18.71 -10.83
CA ALA A 367 26.85 -18.33 -11.67
C ALA A 367 26.50 -18.34 -13.17
N GLU A 368 25.49 -19.11 -13.54
CA GLU A 368 24.97 -19.29 -14.90
C GLU A 368 23.84 -18.29 -15.25
N GLY A 369 23.39 -17.49 -14.27
CA GLY A 369 22.38 -16.44 -14.45
C GLY A 369 20.92 -16.89 -14.23
N TYR A 370 20.68 -18.12 -13.79
CA TYR A 370 19.36 -18.59 -13.41
C TYR A 370 18.99 -18.18 -11.99
N LEU A 371 17.70 -18.06 -11.71
CA LEU A 371 17.21 -17.70 -10.38
C LEU A 371 17.47 -18.82 -9.37
N VAL A 372 18.05 -18.46 -8.23
CA VAL A 372 18.23 -19.39 -7.12
C VAL A 372 16.87 -19.92 -6.65
N PRO A 373 16.77 -21.20 -6.25
CA PRO A 373 15.55 -21.76 -5.71
C PRO A 373 14.99 -20.94 -4.53
N LYS A 374 13.66 -20.94 -4.42
CA LYS A 374 12.90 -20.33 -3.34
C LYS A 374 13.42 -20.74 -1.96
N ASP A 375 13.19 -19.87 -0.97
CA ASP A 375 13.49 -20.19 0.41
C ASP A 375 12.49 -21.22 0.99
N SER A 376 12.77 -21.67 2.21
CA SER A 376 11.93 -22.65 2.91
C SER A 376 10.51 -22.15 3.20
N LEU A 377 10.27 -20.84 3.06
CA LEU A 377 8.97 -20.19 3.23
C LEU A 377 8.25 -19.97 1.88
N GLY A 378 8.84 -20.41 0.77
CA GLY A 378 8.27 -20.29 -0.58
C GLY A 378 8.54 -18.95 -1.27
N ARG A 379 9.40 -18.09 -0.72
CA ARG A 379 9.69 -16.75 -1.24
C ARG A 379 10.96 -16.74 -2.10
N ILE A 380 11.01 -15.83 -3.06
CA ILE A 380 12.22 -15.60 -3.86
C ILE A 380 13.26 -14.83 -3.03
N LYS A 381 14.52 -15.23 -3.17
CA LYS A 381 15.65 -14.59 -2.47
C LYS A 381 16.09 -13.32 -3.18
N TYR A 382 16.35 -12.29 -2.39
CA TYR A 382 16.85 -11.00 -2.84
C TYR A 382 18.21 -10.69 -2.22
N ARG A 383 19.06 -10.01 -2.99
CA ARG A 383 20.30 -9.39 -2.50
C ARG A 383 20.30 -7.90 -2.83
N ASP A 384 21.10 -7.14 -2.10
CA ASP A 384 21.32 -5.73 -2.42
C ASP A 384 22.09 -5.61 -3.74
N VAL A 385 21.74 -4.59 -4.52
CA VAL A 385 22.41 -4.31 -5.81
C VAL A 385 23.88 -3.95 -5.55
N THR A 386 24.80 -4.55 -6.31
CA THR A 386 26.23 -4.24 -6.14
C THR A 386 26.59 -2.90 -6.76
N GLU A 387 27.67 -2.28 -6.29
CA GLU A 387 28.15 -1.01 -6.86
C GLU A 387 28.56 -1.17 -8.34
N GLU A 388 29.07 -2.34 -8.72
CA GLU A 388 29.40 -2.67 -10.11
C GLU A 388 28.16 -2.68 -11.02
N GLU A 389 27.06 -3.28 -10.56
CA GLU A 389 25.79 -3.25 -11.26
C GLU A 389 25.25 -1.81 -11.36
N ALA A 390 25.48 -0.98 -10.35
CA ALA A 390 25.03 0.41 -10.30
C ALA A 390 25.93 1.38 -11.08
N ALA A 391 27.19 1.03 -11.37
CA ALA A 391 28.19 1.94 -11.93
C ALA A 391 27.78 2.59 -13.27
N GLY A 392 27.05 1.85 -14.11
CA GLY A 392 26.55 2.34 -15.41
C GLY A 392 25.24 3.14 -15.33
N ARG A 393 24.66 3.30 -14.14
CA ARG A 393 23.35 3.93 -13.93
C ARG A 393 23.51 5.38 -13.48
N PHE A 394 22.63 6.25 -13.99
CA PHE A 394 22.62 7.67 -13.60
C PHE A 394 21.77 7.98 -12.36
N ASN A 395 20.81 7.10 -12.03
CA ASN A 395 19.81 7.36 -11.01
C ASN A 395 20.24 6.99 -9.58
N TYR A 396 21.10 5.98 -9.39
CA TYR A 396 21.65 5.62 -8.07
C TYR A 396 23.03 4.98 -8.21
N ARG A 397 23.85 5.09 -7.16
CA ARG A 397 25.21 4.54 -7.11
C ARG A 397 25.41 3.43 -6.06
N LYS A 398 24.60 3.44 -5.00
CA LYS A 398 24.60 2.44 -3.92
C LYS A 398 23.21 1.80 -3.79
N ALA A 399 23.15 0.60 -3.20
CA ALA A 399 21.87 -0.08 -2.97
C ALA A 399 21.04 0.59 -1.87
N ASN A 400 21.65 0.84 -0.71
CA ASN A 400 20.98 1.46 0.42
C ASN A 400 21.06 2.99 0.32
N ASN A 401 19.92 3.64 0.09
CA ASN A 401 19.79 5.09 0.00
C ASN A 401 18.85 5.65 1.07
N ILE A 402 18.66 4.91 2.17
CA ILE A 402 17.80 5.33 3.30
C ILE A 402 18.23 6.68 3.88
N ASN A 403 19.53 6.85 4.10
CA ASN A 403 20.14 8.01 4.74
C ASN A 403 20.67 9.05 3.75
N TYR A 404 20.33 8.94 2.46
CA TYR A 404 20.80 9.86 1.43
C TYR A 404 20.41 11.31 1.76
N LEU A 405 21.39 12.24 1.68
CA LEU A 405 21.29 13.67 2.03
C LEU A 405 20.99 14.00 3.50
N ASP A 406 20.60 13.02 4.32
CA ASP A 406 20.28 13.21 5.73
C ASP A 406 20.59 11.93 6.53
N GLY A 407 21.85 11.84 6.97
CA GLY A 407 22.40 10.77 7.78
C GLY A 407 23.52 9.98 7.10
N ASP A 408 23.89 10.33 5.87
CA ASP A 408 25.04 9.82 5.14
C ASP A 408 26.31 10.63 5.45
N TYR A 409 27.47 10.11 5.04
CA TYR A 409 28.75 10.67 5.46
C TYR A 409 28.94 12.08 4.91
N GLN A 410 28.39 12.36 3.72
CA GLN A 410 28.47 13.65 3.05
C GLN A 410 27.62 14.74 3.72
N SER A 411 26.61 14.36 4.51
CA SER A 411 25.81 15.31 5.30
C SER A 411 26.42 15.62 6.68
N LEU A 412 27.51 14.95 7.09
CA LEU A 412 28.21 15.27 8.33
C LEU A 412 28.88 16.65 8.26
N LEU A 413 28.83 17.40 9.36
CA LEU A 413 29.47 18.72 9.49
C LEU A 413 30.99 18.67 9.26
N ASP A 414 31.65 17.63 9.76
CA ASP A 414 33.10 17.42 9.65
C ASP A 414 33.48 16.45 8.52
N ALA A 415 32.60 16.26 7.54
CA ALA A 415 32.88 15.37 6.41
C ALA A 415 34.06 15.87 5.57
N ASP A 416 35.10 15.05 5.44
CA ASP A 416 36.08 15.26 4.37
C ASP A 416 35.42 14.96 3.02
N TRP A 417 35.29 15.98 2.17
CA TRP A 417 34.68 15.90 0.84
C TRP A 417 35.36 14.87 -0.07
N ALA A 418 36.62 14.51 0.20
CA ALA A 418 37.38 13.51 -0.55
C ALA A 418 37.21 12.08 -0.01
N ALA A 419 36.73 11.92 1.23
CA ALA A 419 36.56 10.62 1.86
C ALA A 419 35.17 10.03 1.57
N LYS A 420 35.13 8.76 1.13
CA LYS A 420 33.90 7.99 0.95
C LYS A 420 33.84 6.88 1.99
N ASN A 421 33.50 7.24 3.22
CA ASN A 421 33.43 6.30 4.34
C ASN A 421 32.01 6.25 4.90
N ASP A 422 31.04 5.89 4.06
CA ASP A 422 29.73 5.47 4.57
C ASP A 422 29.88 4.12 5.28
N ASP A 423 29.87 4.15 6.61
CA ASP A 423 29.76 2.99 7.48
C ASP A 423 28.27 2.80 7.87
N PRO A 424 27.80 1.57 8.13
CA PRO A 424 26.50 1.32 8.75
C PRO A 424 26.13 2.24 9.94
N ASN A 425 27.11 2.75 10.70
CA ASN A 425 26.88 3.64 11.83
C ASN A 425 26.98 5.14 11.49
N THR A 426 27.04 5.52 10.21
CA THR A 426 27.19 6.94 9.82
C THR A 426 26.03 7.80 10.28
N THR A 427 24.80 7.29 10.22
CA THR A 427 23.62 8.02 10.72
C THR A 427 23.70 8.28 12.23
N GLY A 428 24.32 7.37 12.98
CA GLY A 428 24.58 7.53 14.41
C GLY A 428 25.51 8.69 14.76
N LYS A 429 26.33 9.16 13.80
CA LYS A 429 27.21 10.33 13.97
C LYS A 429 26.46 11.66 13.85
N MET A 430 25.32 11.68 13.14
CA MET A 430 24.41 12.84 13.08
C MET A 430 23.35 12.79 14.18
N TYR A 431 22.80 11.60 14.40
CA TYR A 431 21.74 11.37 15.38
C TYR A 431 22.23 10.34 16.38
N GLU A 432 22.65 10.81 17.56
CA GLU A 432 23.11 9.91 18.64
C GLU A 432 21.91 9.18 19.25
N TYR A 433 21.56 8.04 18.64
CA TYR A 433 20.37 7.27 18.97
C TYR A 433 20.42 6.78 20.43
N SER A 434 19.30 6.88 21.13
CA SER A 434 19.13 6.54 22.56
C SER A 434 19.88 7.42 23.56
N ALA A 435 20.73 8.34 23.11
CA ALA A 435 21.37 9.34 23.97
C ALA A 435 20.66 10.69 23.86
N SER A 436 20.67 11.27 22.65
CA SER A 436 20.09 12.60 22.40
C SER A 436 18.95 12.59 21.37
N SER A 437 18.81 11.52 20.58
CA SER A 437 17.77 11.40 19.57
C SER A 437 17.13 10.01 19.52
N LEU A 438 15.90 9.94 19.02
CA LEU A 438 15.24 8.70 18.62
C LEU A 438 15.25 8.50 17.09
N ILE A 439 15.92 9.37 16.36
CA ILE A 439 16.05 9.30 14.90
C ILE A 439 17.12 8.26 14.56
N SER A 440 16.78 7.36 13.63
CA SER A 440 17.67 6.31 13.12
C SER A 440 17.20 5.88 11.73
N ASP A 441 17.94 4.97 11.08
CA ASP A 441 17.51 4.32 9.84
C ASP A 441 16.30 3.39 10.01
N ASN A 442 15.91 3.13 11.27
CA ASN A 442 14.77 2.31 11.64
C ASN A 442 13.59 3.13 12.15
N ALA A 443 13.72 4.46 12.25
CA ALA A 443 12.64 5.35 12.67
C ALA A 443 11.63 5.52 11.52
N ARG A 444 10.41 5.00 11.69
CA ARG A 444 9.35 5.05 10.68
C ARG A 444 8.32 6.10 11.03
N VAL A 445 7.76 6.73 10.01
CA VAL A 445 6.69 7.72 10.17
C VAL A 445 5.36 7.01 10.46
N TYR A 446 4.53 7.64 11.29
CA TYR A 446 3.11 7.32 11.43
C TYR A 446 2.26 8.58 11.47
N LYS A 447 1.01 8.49 11.02
CA LYS A 447 0.14 9.64 10.73
C LYS A 447 -1.28 9.46 11.28
N GLY A 448 -2.06 10.55 11.34
CA GLY A 448 -3.52 10.53 11.58
C GLY A 448 -4.00 10.76 13.02
N GLY A 449 -3.12 10.76 14.02
CA GLY A 449 -3.54 10.86 15.42
C GLY A 449 -4.26 9.59 15.89
N SER A 450 -4.76 9.56 17.11
CA SER A 450 -5.41 8.36 17.67
C SER A 450 -6.43 8.74 18.74
N TRP A 451 -7.17 7.76 19.24
CA TRP A 451 -8.07 7.86 20.39
C TRP A 451 -7.39 8.46 21.63
N ARG A 452 -6.05 8.38 21.74
CA ARG A 452 -5.27 8.90 22.86
C ARG A 452 -4.72 10.31 22.63
N ASP A 453 -4.79 10.81 21.40
CA ASP A 453 -4.13 12.04 21.02
C ASP A 453 -5.06 13.26 21.02
N PRO A 454 -4.55 14.44 21.38
CA PRO A 454 -5.29 15.68 21.23
C PRO A 454 -5.54 16.02 19.76
N ALA A 455 -6.54 16.87 19.55
CA ALA A 455 -7.01 17.34 18.25
C ALA A 455 -5.91 17.85 17.29
N PHE A 456 -4.77 18.32 17.80
CA PHE A 456 -3.64 18.75 16.99
C PHE A 456 -3.11 17.63 16.08
N PHE A 457 -2.97 16.40 16.61
CA PHE A 457 -2.40 15.29 15.84
C PHE A 457 -3.37 14.67 14.83
N LEU A 458 -4.64 15.08 14.84
CA LEU A 458 -5.63 14.67 13.85
C LEU A 458 -5.44 15.35 12.51
N SER A 459 -4.66 16.43 12.45
CA SER A 459 -4.35 17.09 11.19
C SER A 459 -3.49 16.16 10.32
N PRO A 460 -3.83 15.95 9.03
CA PRO A 460 -3.01 15.10 8.16
C PRO A 460 -1.56 15.56 8.02
N ALA A 461 -1.29 16.87 8.20
CA ALA A 461 0.05 17.44 8.20
C ALA A 461 0.90 17.08 9.43
N ALA A 462 0.29 16.62 10.52
CA ALA A 462 1.03 16.22 11.72
C ALA A 462 1.86 14.98 11.41
N ARG A 463 3.09 14.93 11.95
CA ARG A 463 4.02 13.82 11.73
C ARG A 463 4.57 13.38 13.06
N ARG A 464 4.68 12.07 13.23
CA ARG A 464 5.39 11.47 14.35
C ARG A 464 6.11 10.24 13.85
N PHE A 465 7.02 9.74 14.68
CA PHE A 465 7.83 8.61 14.32
C PHE A 465 8.09 7.70 15.52
N LEU A 466 8.32 6.43 15.21
CA LEU A 466 8.64 5.40 16.18
C LEU A 466 9.51 4.34 15.48
N ASP A 467 10.37 3.68 16.25
CA ASP A 467 11.21 2.60 15.74
C ASP A 467 10.37 1.44 15.19
N GLU A 468 10.76 0.91 14.02
CA GLU A 468 10.00 -0.09 13.25
C GLU A 468 9.74 -1.42 13.97
N GLY A 469 10.52 -1.71 15.03
CA GLY A 469 10.36 -2.90 15.87
C GLY A 469 9.45 -2.69 17.08
N LYS A 470 8.96 -1.47 17.33
CA LYS A 470 8.07 -1.15 18.45
C LYS A 470 6.60 -1.22 18.04
N SER A 471 5.75 -1.43 19.03
CA SER A 471 4.30 -1.44 18.89
C SER A 471 3.65 -0.70 20.05
N THR A 472 2.42 -0.21 19.83
CA THR A 472 1.64 0.52 20.83
C THR A 472 0.17 0.17 20.73
N ASN A 473 -0.64 0.59 21.70
CA ASN A 473 -2.09 0.42 21.70
C ASN A 473 -2.86 1.48 20.90
N TYR A 474 -2.14 2.35 20.16
CA TYR A 474 -2.73 3.44 19.40
C TYR A 474 -2.18 3.56 17.98
N ILE A 475 -1.30 2.64 17.55
CA ILE A 475 -0.80 2.58 16.18
C ILE A 475 -1.28 1.27 15.54
N GLY A 476 -2.01 1.41 14.44
CA GLY A 476 -2.38 0.36 13.49
C GLY A 476 -1.82 0.69 12.11
N PHE A 477 -2.52 0.26 11.05
CA PHE A 477 -2.12 0.53 9.67
C PHE A 477 -3.27 0.27 8.69
N ARG A 478 -3.08 0.72 7.46
CA ARG A 478 -3.90 0.37 6.30
C ARG A 478 -2.99 0.06 5.10
N CYS A 479 -3.47 -0.70 4.12
CA CYS A 479 -2.70 -1.01 2.93
C CYS A 479 -2.99 -0.03 1.78
N ALA A 480 -2.04 0.05 0.86
CA ALA A 480 -2.14 0.74 -0.41
C ALA A 480 -1.55 -0.13 -1.53
N MET A 481 -1.93 0.16 -2.75
CA MET A 481 -1.49 -0.54 -3.95
C MET A 481 -1.35 0.47 -5.10
N GLY A 482 -0.22 0.46 -5.81
CA GLY A 482 -0.03 1.33 -6.97
C GLY A 482 -0.99 0.99 -8.11
N ARG A 483 -1.51 1.99 -8.82
CA ARG A 483 -2.29 1.76 -10.04
C ARG A 483 -1.34 1.49 -11.21
N VAL A 484 -1.70 0.50 -12.02
CA VAL A 484 -1.06 0.24 -13.32
C VAL A 484 -1.94 0.81 -14.43
N GLY A 485 -1.32 1.47 -15.41
CA GLY A 485 -2.01 2.11 -16.52
C GLY A 485 -2.21 3.61 -16.34
N GLY A 486 -3.19 4.18 -17.05
CA GLY A 486 -3.46 5.61 -17.03
C GLY A 486 -3.88 6.13 -15.65
N SER A 487 -3.60 7.42 -15.39
CA SER A 487 -3.91 8.08 -14.12
C SER A 487 -5.40 8.15 -13.80
N THR A 488 -6.25 8.18 -14.82
CA THR A 488 -7.71 8.15 -14.65
C THR A 488 -8.26 6.81 -15.11
N PRO A 489 -9.40 6.37 -14.54
CA PRO A 489 -10.19 5.33 -15.16
C PRO A 489 -10.58 5.76 -16.58
N ASN A 490 -10.73 4.79 -17.49
CA ASN A 490 -11.20 4.97 -18.86
C ASN A 490 -12.67 5.45 -18.87
N ARG A 491 -12.90 6.66 -18.36
CA ARG A 491 -14.09 7.46 -18.59
C ARG A 491 -13.79 8.17 -19.90
N GLY A 492 -14.22 7.58 -21.02
CA GLY A 492 -13.96 8.08 -22.37
C GLY A 492 -14.04 9.61 -22.40
N LYS A 493 -12.88 10.25 -22.55
CA LYS A 493 -12.75 11.69 -22.75
C LYS A 493 -12.93 12.01 -24.22
#